data_AF-A0A955WPN5-F1
#
_entry.id   AF-A0A955WPN5-F1
#
_cell.length_a   1.000
_cell.length_b   1.000
_cell.length_c   1.000
_cell.angle_alpha   90.00
_cell.angle_beta   90.00
_cell.angle_gamma   90.00
#
_symmetry.space_group_name_H-M   'P 1'
#
loop_
_entity.id
_entity.type
_entity.pdbx_description
1 polymer ?
#
loop_
_entity_poly.entity_id
_entity_poly.type
_entity_poly.pdbx_seq_one_letter_code
_entity_poly.pdbx_strand_id
1 'polypeptide(L)'
;MGLWLLLVTLACPIFFVSEAPGNDFSSHLATAWLAHDGFAGGPWAAWYRFDLVPLPYWLPTLLLAPLTTLLGPPLGLQVLLAGLLAALPLALRAVERAAGREPSATATALALLAGFNWAYWLGELSFLLGLPAALWAMAAWLRLGADPRARRLAAFAAWTVAAYLAHIYALCAVLGFMAVSSLLALLGRARVSGAQWASWILPLGLFGLGAWLILGGKGAAAHQGGLVFDFAPWRLADSLALPFMITVGPRWWAAIMPAIVLGLGLLSDRRRWDLRLLGAGVGFWLLAWAGPAGLETPFGLEDIGRRFSPWGVLLLAAGLGP
;
A
#
# COMPACT_ATOMS: atom_id res chain seq x y z
N MET A 1 3.98 5.13 24.09
CA MET A 1 3.44 3.85 24.60
C MET A 1 2.18 3.43 23.84
N GLY A 2 1.19 4.31 23.62
CA GLY A 2 -0.08 3.95 22.95
C GLY A 2 0.03 3.36 21.54
N LEU A 3 0.90 3.91 20.67
CA LEU A 3 1.06 3.41 19.29
C LEU A 3 1.55 1.96 19.21
N TRP A 4 2.51 1.60 20.06
CA TRP A 4 3.07 0.24 20.09
C TRP A 4 2.05 -0.77 20.58
N LEU A 5 1.28 -0.40 21.62
CA LEU A 5 0.19 -1.23 22.11
C LEU A 5 -0.84 -1.48 21.01
N LEU A 6 -1.25 -0.42 20.30
CA LEU A 6 -2.19 -0.55 19.18
C LEU A 6 -1.65 -1.43 18.05
N LEU A 7 -0.40 -1.22 17.63
CA LEU A 7 0.22 -2.03 16.60
C LEU A 7 0.25 -3.50 17.01
N VAL A 8 0.64 -3.82 18.24
CA VAL A 8 0.67 -5.20 18.76
C VAL A 8 -0.76 -5.78 18.79
N THR A 9 -1.74 -5.02 19.28
CA THR A 9 -3.14 -5.45 19.32
C THR A 9 -3.69 -5.73 17.93
N LEU A 10 -3.36 -4.90 16.94
CA LEU A 10 -3.82 -5.07 15.56
C LEU A 10 -3.05 -6.16 14.80
N ALA A 11 -1.76 -6.34 15.07
CA ALA A 11 -0.97 -7.41 14.47
C ALA A 11 -1.32 -8.78 15.05
N CYS A 12 -1.79 -8.85 16.29
CA CYS A 12 -2.14 -10.08 16.99
C CYS A 12 -3.06 -11.00 16.16
N PRO A 13 -4.23 -10.55 15.66
CA PRO A 13 -5.10 -11.35 14.79
C PRO A 13 -4.41 -12.05 13.61
N ILE A 14 -3.37 -11.45 13.02
CA ILE A 14 -2.62 -12.01 11.89
C ILE A 14 -1.98 -13.36 12.26
N PHE A 15 -1.58 -13.53 13.52
CA PHE A 15 -0.92 -14.75 14.00
C PHE A 15 -1.90 -15.82 14.50
N PHE A 16 -3.18 -15.48 14.69
CA PHE A 16 -4.20 -16.42 15.16
C PHE A 16 -5.10 -16.96 14.03
N VAL A 17 -5.00 -16.40 12.83
CA VAL A 17 -5.67 -16.96 11.65
C VAL A 17 -4.81 -18.05 11.02
N SER A 18 -5.41 -19.20 10.76
CA SER A 18 -4.76 -20.35 10.11
C SER A 18 -4.57 -20.14 8.61
N GLU A 19 -5.40 -19.29 8.00
CA GLU A 19 -5.42 -19.02 6.57
C GLU A 19 -5.38 -17.51 6.32
N ALA A 20 -4.57 -17.12 5.34
CA ALA A 20 -4.53 -15.73 4.90
C ALA A 20 -5.78 -15.41 4.08
N PRO A 21 -6.37 -14.20 4.23
CA PRO A 21 -7.61 -13.87 3.53
C PRO A 21 -7.38 -13.66 2.03
N GLY A 22 -8.28 -14.18 1.20
CA GLY A 22 -8.24 -13.98 -0.25
C GLY A 22 -7.34 -14.97 -1.01
N ASN A 23 -7.44 -14.92 -2.34
CA ASN A 23 -6.80 -15.86 -3.27
C ASN A 23 -5.37 -15.46 -3.67
N ASP A 24 -5.01 -14.18 -3.55
CA ASP A 24 -3.73 -13.72 -4.08
C ASP A 24 -2.55 -13.94 -3.10
N PHE A 25 -2.81 -14.00 -1.79
CA PHE A 25 -1.79 -14.36 -0.80
C PHE A 25 -1.20 -15.76 -1.02
N SER A 26 -2.04 -16.75 -1.32
CA SER A 26 -1.58 -18.12 -1.59
C SER A 26 -0.77 -18.19 -2.89
N SER A 27 -1.13 -17.41 -3.90
CA SER A 27 -0.40 -17.30 -5.17
C SER A 27 1.00 -16.69 -4.96
N HIS A 28 1.11 -15.63 -4.16
CA HIS A 28 2.40 -15.05 -3.78
C HIS A 28 3.26 -16.00 -2.95
N LEU A 29 2.64 -16.74 -2.02
CA LEU A 29 3.35 -17.71 -1.19
C LEU A 29 3.90 -18.88 -2.03
N ALA A 30 3.09 -19.40 -2.96
CA ALA A 30 3.51 -20.44 -3.90
C ALA A 30 4.65 -19.95 -4.80
N THR A 31 4.55 -18.72 -5.33
CA THR A 31 5.61 -18.12 -6.16
C THR A 31 6.91 -17.96 -5.38
N ALA A 32 6.86 -17.51 -4.14
CA ALA A 32 8.02 -17.40 -3.26
C ALA A 32 8.67 -18.75 -2.96
N TRP A 33 7.85 -19.80 -2.75
CA TRP A 33 8.34 -21.15 -2.56
C TRP A 33 9.01 -21.72 -3.81
N LEU A 34 8.39 -21.56 -4.99
CA LEU A 34 8.97 -21.96 -6.27
C LEU A 34 10.25 -21.18 -6.60
N ALA A 35 10.32 -19.90 -6.25
CA ALA A 35 11.53 -19.10 -6.41
C ALA A 35 12.67 -19.63 -5.53
N HIS A 36 12.39 -19.93 -4.25
CA HIS A 36 13.37 -20.54 -3.35
C HIS A 36 13.88 -21.88 -3.89
N ASP A 37 12.97 -22.77 -4.29
CA ASP A 37 13.29 -24.07 -4.86
C ASP A 37 14.13 -23.94 -6.14
N GLY A 38 13.72 -23.05 -7.05
CA GLY A 38 14.42 -22.76 -8.29
C GLY A 38 15.85 -22.24 -8.06
N PHE A 39 16.05 -21.37 -7.07
CA PHE A 39 17.39 -20.87 -6.72
C PHE A 39 18.26 -21.91 -6.01
N ALA A 40 17.66 -22.83 -5.26
CA ALA A 40 18.37 -23.89 -4.55
C ALA A 40 18.61 -25.15 -5.42
N GLY A 41 18.04 -25.22 -6.62
CA GLY A 41 18.08 -26.42 -7.47
C GLY A 41 17.22 -27.57 -6.94
N GLY A 42 16.09 -27.25 -6.32
CA GLY A 42 15.17 -28.22 -5.73
C GLY A 42 14.31 -28.98 -6.75
N PRO A 43 13.42 -29.88 -6.29
CA PRO A 43 12.62 -30.75 -7.15
C PRO A 43 11.71 -30.02 -8.16
N TRP A 44 11.31 -28.79 -7.88
CA TRP A 44 10.47 -27.99 -8.78
C TRP A 44 11.27 -27.28 -9.87
N ALA A 45 12.57 -27.12 -9.71
CA ALA A 45 13.45 -26.51 -10.72
C ALA A 45 13.48 -27.29 -12.05
N ALA A 46 13.13 -28.59 -12.03
CA ALA A 46 12.98 -29.39 -13.25
C ALA A 46 11.72 -29.06 -14.06
N TRP A 47 10.71 -28.47 -13.41
CA TRP A 47 9.38 -28.21 -13.98
C TRP A 47 9.12 -26.73 -14.22
N TYR A 48 9.79 -25.85 -13.47
CA TYR A 48 9.60 -24.41 -13.52
C TYR A 48 10.89 -23.70 -13.87
N ARG A 49 10.82 -22.79 -14.86
CA ARG A 49 11.89 -21.84 -15.16
C ARG A 49 11.57 -20.49 -14.51
N PHE A 50 12.46 -20.02 -13.66
CA PHE A 50 12.30 -18.74 -12.98
C PHE A 50 13.07 -17.64 -13.72
N ASP A 51 12.38 -16.91 -14.59
CA ASP A 51 12.98 -15.83 -15.38
C ASP A 51 13.09 -14.57 -14.52
N LEU A 52 14.31 -14.09 -14.28
CA LEU A 52 14.60 -12.86 -13.53
C LEU A 52 14.31 -11.59 -14.36
N VAL A 53 13.08 -11.45 -14.84
CA VAL A 53 12.61 -10.23 -15.50
C VAL A 53 12.16 -9.26 -14.42
N PRO A 54 12.62 -7.99 -14.41
CA PRO A 54 12.24 -7.01 -13.41
C PRO A 54 10.80 -6.51 -13.65
N LEU A 55 9.82 -7.39 -13.54
CA LEU A 55 8.42 -7.03 -13.68
C LEU A 55 7.96 -6.30 -12.42
N PRO A 56 6.88 -5.50 -12.50
CA PRO A 56 6.08 -5.20 -11.32
C PRO A 56 5.66 -6.52 -10.62
N TYR A 57 5.26 -6.47 -9.35
CA TYR A 57 4.83 -7.63 -8.54
C TYR A 57 5.94 -8.55 -7.99
N TRP A 58 7.22 -8.21 -8.19
CA TRP A 58 8.35 -8.99 -7.68
C TRP A 58 8.66 -8.78 -6.20
N LEU A 59 8.30 -7.62 -5.63
CA LEU A 59 8.65 -7.31 -4.24
C LEU A 59 8.09 -8.33 -3.24
N PRO A 60 6.82 -8.78 -3.32
CA PRO A 60 6.33 -9.87 -2.48
C PRO A 60 7.23 -11.10 -2.52
N THR A 61 7.62 -11.56 -3.71
CA THR A 61 8.47 -12.74 -3.90
C THR A 61 9.86 -12.54 -3.29
N LEU A 62 10.48 -11.39 -3.51
CA LEU A 62 11.80 -11.06 -2.98
C LEU A 62 11.83 -11.00 -1.45
N LEU A 63 10.71 -10.61 -0.83
CA LEU A 63 10.59 -10.56 0.63
C LEU A 63 10.15 -11.91 1.23
N LEU A 64 9.19 -12.58 0.59
CA LEU A 64 8.66 -13.85 1.09
C LEU A 64 9.66 -14.98 0.93
N ALA A 65 10.39 -15.10 -0.18
CA ALA A 65 11.31 -16.20 -0.40
C ALA A 65 12.31 -16.42 0.76
N PRO A 66 13.04 -15.39 1.25
CA PRO A 66 13.90 -15.57 2.42
C PRO A 66 13.10 -15.81 3.72
N LEU A 67 11.94 -15.19 3.90
CA LEU A 67 11.12 -15.38 5.09
C LEU A 67 10.55 -16.80 5.18
N THR A 68 10.11 -17.38 4.07
CA THR A 68 9.59 -18.75 4.02
C THR A 68 10.70 -19.77 4.23
N THR A 69 11.92 -19.52 3.74
CA THR A 69 13.09 -20.36 4.05
C THR A 69 13.41 -20.36 5.54
N LEU A 70 13.34 -19.20 6.21
CA LEU A 70 13.74 -19.06 7.61
C LEU A 70 12.65 -19.50 8.61
N LEU A 71 11.39 -19.22 8.31
CA LEU A 71 10.28 -19.33 9.26
C LEU A 71 9.22 -20.38 8.85
N GLY A 72 9.35 -20.93 7.64
CA GLY A 72 8.29 -21.68 7.00
C GLY A 72 7.23 -20.79 6.34
N PRO A 73 6.43 -21.33 5.39
CA PRO A 73 5.52 -20.51 4.58
C PRO A 73 4.47 -19.72 5.38
N PRO A 74 3.71 -20.32 6.33
CA PRO A 74 2.66 -19.59 7.05
C PRO A 74 3.21 -18.43 7.89
N LEU A 75 4.25 -18.71 8.68
CA LEU A 75 4.84 -17.72 9.58
C LEU A 75 5.58 -16.62 8.79
N GLY A 76 6.23 -16.95 7.68
CA GLY A 76 6.85 -15.96 6.79
C GLY A 76 5.85 -14.93 6.26
N LEU A 77 4.66 -15.38 5.83
CA LEU A 77 3.59 -14.48 5.41
C LEU A 77 3.04 -13.64 6.56
N GLN A 78 2.78 -14.25 7.73
CA GLN A 78 2.29 -13.53 8.91
C GLN A 78 3.27 -12.43 9.36
N VAL A 79 4.57 -12.72 9.36
CA VAL A 79 5.61 -11.73 9.68
C VAL A 79 5.64 -10.61 8.65
N LEU A 80 5.49 -10.91 7.36
CA LEU A 80 5.42 -9.87 6.33
C LEU A 80 4.20 -8.96 6.50
N LEU A 81 3.02 -9.54 6.76
CA LEU A 81 1.78 -8.79 6.99
C LEU A 81 1.85 -7.92 8.25
N ALA A 82 2.43 -8.43 9.34
CA ALA A 82 2.68 -7.64 10.54
C ALA A 82 3.68 -6.49 10.28
N GLY A 83 4.73 -6.76 9.50
CA GLY A 83 5.70 -5.77 9.05
C GLY A 83 5.05 -4.67 8.20
N LEU A 84 4.15 -5.03 7.29
CA LEU A 84 3.36 -4.13 6.46
C LEU A 84 2.49 -3.19 7.30
N LEU A 85 1.78 -3.77 8.27
CA LEU A 85 0.94 -3.02 9.19
C LEU A 85 1.75 -1.98 9.98
N ALA A 86 2.98 -2.29 10.36
CA ALA A 86 3.90 -1.34 10.98
C ALA A 86 4.49 -0.34 9.98
N ALA A 87 4.79 -0.77 8.76
CA ALA A 87 5.46 0.05 7.75
C ALA A 87 4.60 1.25 7.30
N LEU A 88 3.30 1.03 7.09
CA LEU A 88 2.37 2.05 6.60
C LEU A 88 2.31 3.33 7.47
N PRO A 89 2.04 3.26 8.79
CA PRO A 89 2.06 4.44 9.65
C PRO A 89 3.46 5.07 9.74
N LEU A 90 4.54 4.27 9.73
CA LEU A 90 5.90 4.80 9.78
C LEU A 90 6.25 5.58 8.51
N ALA A 91 5.80 5.11 7.35
CA ALA A 91 5.95 5.79 6.07
C ALA A 91 5.17 7.10 6.03
N LEU A 92 3.93 7.11 6.54
CA LEU A 92 3.14 8.35 6.65
C LEU A 92 3.83 9.39 7.54
N ARG A 93 4.29 8.98 8.74
CA ARG A 93 5.06 9.87 9.64
C ARG A 93 6.34 10.38 8.97
N ALA A 94 6.96 9.57 8.11
CA ALA A 94 8.14 9.99 7.36
C ALA A 94 7.81 11.10 6.34
N VAL A 95 6.65 11.03 5.68
CA VAL A 95 6.13 12.07 4.78
C VAL A 95 5.82 13.35 5.55
N GLU A 96 5.11 13.27 6.68
CA GLU A 96 4.77 14.45 7.50
C GLU A 96 6.04 15.20 7.93
N ARG A 97 7.03 14.47 8.47
CA ARG A 97 8.32 15.06 8.83
C ARG A 97 9.06 15.65 7.63
N ALA A 98 9.03 14.97 6.49
CA ALA A 98 9.66 15.45 5.28
C ALA A 98 9.00 16.74 4.75
N ALA A 99 7.72 16.92 5.03
CA ALA A 99 6.95 18.14 4.76
C ALA A 99 7.11 19.22 5.85
N GLY A 100 7.98 19.02 6.84
CA GLY A 100 8.17 19.97 7.94
C GLY A 100 7.04 20.00 8.97
N ARG A 101 6.20 18.96 9.01
CA ARG A 101 5.07 18.84 9.95
C ARG A 101 5.40 17.88 11.08
N GLU A 102 4.86 18.16 12.26
CA GLU A 102 4.87 17.20 13.37
C GLU A 102 3.95 16.02 13.03
N PRO A 103 4.38 14.75 13.26
CA PRO A 103 3.57 13.61 12.90
C PRO A 103 2.25 13.55 13.68
N SER A 104 1.14 13.41 12.96
CA SER A 104 -0.19 13.34 13.56
C SER A 104 -0.43 11.94 14.16
N ALA A 105 -0.75 11.89 15.45
CA ALA A 105 -1.17 10.64 16.11
C ALA A 105 -2.44 10.09 15.47
N THR A 106 -3.39 10.97 15.11
CA THR A 106 -4.64 10.64 14.41
C THR A 106 -4.36 10.03 13.05
N ALA A 107 -3.51 10.67 12.23
CA ALA A 107 -3.17 10.16 10.91
C ALA A 107 -2.42 8.82 11.00
N THR A 108 -1.53 8.67 11.99
CA THR A 108 -0.81 7.42 12.27
C THR A 108 -1.77 6.30 12.66
N ALA A 109 -2.76 6.58 13.51
CA ALA A 109 -3.79 5.62 13.91
C ALA A 109 -4.67 5.21 12.73
N LEU A 110 -5.10 6.16 11.91
CA LEU A 110 -5.88 5.88 10.70
C LEU A 110 -5.08 5.06 9.68
N ALA A 111 -3.78 5.32 9.54
CA ALA A 111 -2.90 4.52 8.70
C ALA A 111 -2.78 3.07 9.18
N LEU A 112 -2.76 2.85 10.50
CA LEU A 112 -2.80 1.50 11.05
C LEU A 112 -4.12 0.78 10.73
N LEU A 113 -5.26 1.46 10.86
CA LEU A 113 -6.56 0.90 10.50
C LEU A 113 -6.66 0.62 8.99
N ALA A 114 -6.12 1.51 8.17
CA ALA A 114 -6.06 1.37 6.72
C ALA A 114 -5.19 0.18 6.27
N GLY A 115 -4.35 -0.38 7.15
CA GLY A 115 -3.64 -1.64 6.89
C GLY A 115 -4.57 -2.84 6.66
N PHE A 116 -5.84 -2.75 7.10
CA PHE A 116 -6.89 -3.76 6.91
C PHE A 116 -7.96 -3.34 5.90
N ASN A 117 -7.55 -2.62 4.86
CA ASN A 117 -8.42 -2.22 3.75
C ASN A 117 -8.84 -3.41 2.87
N TRP A 118 -9.63 -3.16 1.81
CA TRP A 118 -10.06 -4.22 0.88
C TRP A 118 -8.92 -5.07 0.33
N ALA A 119 -7.76 -4.45 0.03
CA ALA A 119 -6.61 -5.13 -0.57
C ALA A 119 -6.04 -6.18 0.38
N TYR A 120 -6.07 -5.89 1.69
CA TYR A 120 -5.75 -6.88 2.72
C TYR A 120 -6.68 -8.09 2.65
N TRP A 121 -7.99 -7.86 2.51
CA TRP A 121 -8.98 -8.95 2.50
C TRP A 121 -9.00 -9.76 1.21
N LEU A 122 -8.59 -9.17 0.07
CA LEU A 122 -8.45 -9.90 -1.20
C LEU A 122 -7.07 -10.57 -1.36
N GLY A 123 -6.12 -10.25 -0.49
CA GLY A 123 -4.79 -10.84 -0.54
C GLY A 123 -3.82 -10.15 -1.50
N GLU A 124 -4.13 -8.93 -1.93
CA GLU A 124 -3.40 -8.11 -2.92
C GLU A 124 -2.07 -7.60 -2.33
N LEU A 125 -1.15 -8.53 -2.02
CA LEU A 125 0.08 -8.28 -1.27
C LEU A 125 0.99 -7.27 -1.97
N SER A 126 1.03 -7.35 -3.30
CA SER A 126 1.74 -6.42 -4.17
C SER A 126 1.27 -4.98 -3.96
N PHE A 127 -0.04 -4.76 -3.91
CA PHE A 127 -0.63 -3.46 -3.65
C PHE A 127 -0.33 -2.97 -2.23
N LEU A 128 -0.49 -3.85 -1.23
CA LEU A 128 -0.23 -3.54 0.18
C LEU A 128 1.22 -3.13 0.43
N LEU A 129 2.19 -3.79 -0.21
CA LEU A 129 3.61 -3.42 -0.20
C LEU A 129 3.90 -2.12 -0.93
N GLY A 130 3.12 -1.83 -1.98
CA GLY A 130 3.24 -0.62 -2.77
C GLY A 130 2.94 0.65 -1.97
N LEU A 131 1.96 0.62 -1.07
CA LEU A 131 1.55 1.78 -0.26
C LEU A 131 2.69 2.38 0.59
N PRO A 132 3.33 1.63 1.51
CA PRO A 132 4.44 2.17 2.30
C PRO A 132 5.65 2.51 1.43
N ALA A 133 5.95 1.72 0.38
CA ALA A 133 7.06 2.01 -0.53
C ALA A 133 6.86 3.36 -1.25
N ALA A 134 5.66 3.62 -1.77
CA ALA A 134 5.32 4.89 -2.40
C ALA A 134 5.43 6.07 -1.42
N LEU A 135 4.88 5.93 -0.19
CA LEU A 135 4.98 6.97 0.84
C LEU A 135 6.44 7.26 1.24
N TRP A 136 7.28 6.23 1.38
CA TRP A 136 8.71 6.45 1.63
C TRP A 136 9.43 7.09 0.46
N ALA A 137 9.09 6.76 -0.79
CA ALA A 137 9.61 7.45 -1.97
C ALA A 137 9.20 8.93 -1.96
N MET A 138 7.94 9.26 -1.66
CA MET A 138 7.47 10.64 -1.52
C MET A 138 8.22 11.39 -0.41
N ALA A 139 8.41 10.77 0.76
CA ALA A 139 9.18 11.35 1.85
C ALA A 139 10.65 11.59 1.46
N ALA A 140 11.27 10.66 0.75
CA ALA A 140 12.64 10.78 0.26
C ALA A 140 12.77 11.89 -0.79
N TRP A 141 11.79 12.03 -1.69
CA TRP A 141 11.72 13.10 -2.68
C TRP A 141 11.62 14.48 -2.05
N LEU A 142 10.74 14.65 -1.06
CA LEU A 142 10.61 15.90 -0.31
C LEU A 142 11.93 16.28 0.38
N ARG A 143 12.59 15.31 1.02
CA ARG A 143 13.90 15.51 1.66
C ARG A 143 15.01 15.83 0.66
N LEU A 144 14.95 15.27 -0.55
CA LEU A 144 15.89 15.58 -1.62
C LEU A 144 15.75 17.04 -2.07
N GLY A 145 14.53 17.57 -2.08
CA GLY A 145 14.28 18.99 -2.36
C GLY A 145 14.86 19.93 -1.31
N ALA A 146 14.78 19.54 -0.04
CA ALA A 146 15.34 20.31 1.07
C ALA A 146 16.88 20.21 1.16
N ASP A 147 17.45 19.03 0.85
CA ASP A 147 18.89 18.72 0.99
C ASP A 147 19.34 17.79 -0.15
N PRO A 148 19.90 18.33 -1.26
CA PRO A 148 20.20 17.58 -2.49
C PRO A 148 21.48 16.73 -2.38
N ARG A 149 21.58 15.88 -1.36
CA ARG A 149 22.71 14.95 -1.16
C ARG A 149 22.50 13.63 -1.88
N ALA A 150 23.59 13.01 -2.35
CA ALA A 150 23.58 11.70 -2.99
C ALA A 150 22.86 10.61 -2.16
N ARG A 151 23.03 10.61 -0.83
CA ARG A 151 22.30 9.68 0.07
C ARG A 151 20.78 9.80 -0.03
N ARG A 152 20.25 11.02 -0.24
CA ARG A 152 18.80 11.27 -0.37
C ARG A 152 18.30 10.82 -1.74
N LEU A 153 19.10 11.04 -2.78
CA LEU A 153 18.82 10.55 -4.12
C LEU A 153 18.82 9.02 -4.16
N ALA A 154 19.80 8.37 -3.53
CA ALA A 154 19.86 6.92 -3.40
C ALA A 154 18.67 6.36 -2.62
N ALA A 155 18.27 7.01 -1.52
CA ALA A 155 17.08 6.63 -0.77
C ALA A 155 15.80 6.77 -1.61
N PHE A 156 15.64 7.87 -2.35
CA PHE A 156 14.53 8.04 -3.28
C PHE A 156 14.53 6.94 -4.33
N ALA A 157 15.66 6.71 -5.00
CA ALA A 157 15.79 5.69 -6.02
C ALA A 157 15.44 4.29 -5.51
N ALA A 158 15.94 3.91 -4.33
CA ALA A 158 15.64 2.62 -3.72
C ALA A 158 14.14 2.44 -3.46
N TRP A 159 13.47 3.44 -2.89
CA TRP A 159 12.04 3.38 -2.62
C TRP A 159 11.18 3.45 -3.89
N THR A 160 11.62 4.17 -4.92
CA THR A 160 10.96 4.18 -6.24
C THR A 160 11.05 2.82 -6.92
N VAL A 161 12.22 2.18 -6.87
CA VAL A 161 12.39 0.80 -7.37
C VAL A 161 11.53 -0.16 -6.57
N ALA A 162 11.48 -0.04 -5.24
CA ALA A 162 10.60 -0.85 -4.40
C ALA A 162 9.12 -0.64 -4.76
N ALA A 163 8.68 0.60 -4.98
CA ALA A 163 7.31 0.89 -5.41
C ALA A 163 6.99 0.25 -6.77
N TYR A 164 7.91 0.33 -7.74
CA TYR A 164 7.77 -0.34 -9.03
C TYR A 164 7.66 -1.86 -8.90
N LEU A 165 8.59 -2.48 -8.16
CA LEU A 165 8.61 -3.92 -7.94
C LEU A 165 7.41 -4.39 -7.11
N ALA A 166 6.82 -3.54 -6.28
CA ALA A 166 5.62 -3.84 -5.54
C ALA A 166 4.41 -3.85 -6.45
N HIS A 167 4.08 -2.72 -7.06
CA HIS A 167 2.88 -2.60 -7.90
C HIS A 167 2.98 -1.37 -8.82
N ILE A 168 2.55 -1.48 -10.08
CA ILE A 168 2.64 -0.36 -11.03
C ILE A 168 1.86 0.89 -10.54
N TYR A 169 0.68 0.69 -9.93
CA TYR A 169 -0.08 1.77 -9.29
C TYR A 169 0.68 2.51 -8.18
N ALA A 170 1.54 1.84 -7.42
CA ALA A 170 2.37 2.51 -6.42
C ALA A 170 3.39 3.44 -7.08
N LEU A 171 4.01 3.02 -8.20
CA LEU A 171 4.85 3.90 -9.01
C LEU A 171 4.05 5.07 -9.61
N CYS A 172 2.83 4.82 -10.09
CA CYS A 172 1.93 5.88 -10.58
C CYS A 172 1.61 6.90 -9.48
N ALA A 173 1.40 6.47 -8.24
CA ALA A 173 1.19 7.38 -7.12
C ALA A 173 2.43 8.26 -6.85
N VAL A 174 3.63 7.70 -6.94
CA VAL A 174 4.89 8.47 -6.83
C VAL A 174 5.00 9.49 -7.97
N LEU A 175 4.75 9.08 -9.22
CA LEU A 175 4.75 9.97 -10.39
C LEU A 175 3.71 11.08 -10.28
N GLY A 176 2.49 10.76 -9.85
CA GLY A 176 1.42 11.74 -9.66
C GLY A 176 1.77 12.78 -8.59
N PHE A 177 2.34 12.34 -7.46
CA PHE A 177 2.83 13.24 -6.42
C PHE A 177 3.95 14.17 -6.93
N MET A 178 4.91 13.61 -7.67
CA MET A 178 5.99 14.38 -8.29
C MET A 178 5.44 15.40 -9.31
N ALA A 179 4.47 15.00 -10.13
CA ALA A 179 3.84 15.85 -11.13
C ALA A 179 3.15 17.05 -10.48
N VAL A 180 2.31 16.81 -9.47
CA VAL A 180 1.61 17.87 -8.74
C VAL A 180 2.62 18.80 -8.06
N SER A 181 3.62 18.25 -7.37
CA SER A 181 4.65 19.06 -6.70
C SER A 181 5.44 19.93 -7.68
N SER A 182 5.76 19.38 -8.86
CA SER A 182 6.49 20.09 -9.90
C SER A 182 5.63 21.16 -10.58
N LEU A 183 4.35 20.87 -10.82
CA LEU A 183 3.39 21.86 -11.32
C LEU A 183 3.22 23.02 -10.34
N LEU A 184 3.07 22.74 -9.05
CA LEU A 184 3.02 23.79 -8.03
C LEU A 184 4.28 24.65 -8.03
N ALA A 185 5.45 24.08 -8.30
CA ALA A 185 6.70 24.84 -8.43
C ALA A 185 6.74 25.71 -9.69
N LEU A 186 6.27 25.20 -10.83
CA LEU A 186 6.14 25.99 -12.07
C LEU A 186 5.13 27.15 -11.92
N LEU A 187 4.11 26.96 -11.09
CA LEU A 187 3.13 28.01 -10.73
C LEU A 187 3.65 28.97 -9.65
N GLY A 188 4.91 28.85 -9.21
CA GLY A 188 5.51 29.70 -8.17
C GLY A 188 4.97 29.44 -6.76
N ARG A 189 4.24 28.33 -6.53
CA ARG A 189 3.64 27.95 -5.24
C ARG A 189 4.53 27.03 -4.40
N ALA A 190 5.57 26.47 -4.99
CA ALA A 190 6.54 25.59 -4.33
C ALA A 190 7.95 25.79 -4.92
N ARG A 191 8.95 25.13 -4.32
CA ARG A 191 10.31 25.07 -4.86
C ARG A 191 10.69 23.63 -5.13
N VAL A 192 11.27 23.38 -6.30
CA VAL A 192 11.81 22.07 -6.70
C VAL A 192 13.28 22.27 -7.09
N SER A 193 14.17 21.46 -6.50
CA SER A 193 15.60 21.55 -6.74
C SER A 193 16.00 20.93 -8.09
N GLY A 194 17.18 21.26 -8.60
CA GLY A 194 17.73 20.61 -9.79
C GLY A 194 17.91 19.09 -9.62
N ALA A 195 18.24 18.64 -8.40
CA ALA A 195 18.33 17.22 -8.08
C ALA A 195 16.98 16.52 -8.19
N GLN A 196 15.90 17.17 -7.73
CA GLN A 196 14.54 16.67 -7.93
C GLN A 196 14.20 16.59 -9.42
N TRP A 197 14.47 17.63 -10.20
CA TRP A 197 14.27 17.57 -11.66
C TRP A 197 15.00 16.39 -12.31
N ALA A 198 16.28 16.19 -12.00
CA ALA A 198 17.06 15.07 -12.53
C ALA A 198 16.48 13.71 -12.11
N SER A 199 15.96 13.58 -10.90
CA SER A 199 15.43 12.31 -10.41
C SER A 199 14.12 11.85 -11.05
N TRP A 200 13.50 12.65 -11.94
CA TRP A 200 12.39 12.19 -12.79
C TRP A 200 12.77 11.07 -13.76
N ILE A 201 14.05 11.00 -14.16
CA ILE A 201 14.54 10.02 -15.14
C ILE A 201 14.22 8.58 -14.70
N LEU A 202 14.46 8.26 -13.42
CA LEU A 202 14.28 6.91 -12.90
C LEU A 202 12.81 6.43 -12.91
N PRO A 203 11.85 7.10 -12.25
CA PRO A 203 10.46 6.64 -12.24
C PRO A 203 9.83 6.63 -13.64
N LEU A 204 10.20 7.57 -14.53
CA LEU A 204 9.75 7.53 -15.92
C LEU A 204 10.34 6.33 -16.69
N GLY A 205 11.63 6.04 -16.49
CA GLY A 205 12.28 4.87 -17.07
C GLY A 205 11.66 3.55 -16.58
N LEU A 206 11.39 3.42 -15.28
CA LEU A 206 10.71 2.26 -14.71
C LEU A 206 9.26 2.12 -15.21
N PHE A 207 8.53 3.23 -15.32
CA PHE A 207 7.18 3.22 -15.87
C PHE A 207 7.19 2.80 -17.34
N GLY A 208 8.10 3.35 -18.15
CA GLY A 208 8.29 2.97 -19.54
C GLY A 208 8.67 1.49 -19.70
N LEU A 209 9.56 0.99 -18.84
CA LEU A 209 9.93 -0.43 -18.79
C LEU A 209 8.71 -1.30 -18.45
N GLY A 210 7.95 -0.95 -17.41
CA GLY A 210 6.73 -1.66 -17.04
C GLY A 210 5.70 -1.67 -18.17
N ALA A 211 5.44 -0.51 -18.78
CA ALA A 211 4.55 -0.38 -19.92
C ALA A 211 5.01 -1.23 -21.11
N TRP A 212 6.30 -1.21 -21.44
CA TRP A 212 6.86 -2.04 -22.51
C TRP A 212 6.75 -3.55 -22.19
N LEU A 213 7.07 -3.97 -20.97
CA LEU A 213 6.95 -5.39 -20.58
C LEU A 213 5.50 -5.88 -20.62
N ILE A 214 4.55 -5.03 -20.21
CA ILE A 214 3.13 -5.36 -20.18
C ILE A 214 2.50 -5.32 -21.57
N LEU A 215 2.85 -4.33 -22.41
CA LEU A 215 2.23 -4.11 -23.72
C LEU A 215 2.97 -4.77 -24.89
N GLY A 216 4.30 -4.92 -24.79
CA GLY A 216 5.15 -5.36 -25.90
C GLY A 216 5.97 -6.63 -25.64
N GLY A 217 6.19 -7.02 -24.38
CA GLY A 217 7.14 -8.08 -24.00
C GLY A 217 6.64 -9.52 -24.13
N LYS A 218 5.33 -9.75 -24.25
CA LYS A 218 4.75 -11.08 -24.44
C LYS A 218 3.80 -11.05 -25.62
N GLY A 219 4.13 -11.76 -26.69
CA GLY A 219 3.28 -11.88 -27.87
C GLY A 219 1.84 -12.22 -27.47
N ALA A 220 0.91 -11.38 -27.92
CA ALA A 220 -0.56 -11.42 -28.08
C ALA A 220 -1.44 -12.54 -27.49
N ALA A 221 -0.93 -13.65 -26.96
CA ALA A 221 -1.70 -14.81 -26.51
C ALA A 221 -1.82 -14.92 -24.97
N ALA A 222 -0.84 -14.44 -24.19
CA ALA A 222 -0.82 -14.64 -22.73
C ALA A 222 -1.58 -13.58 -21.90
N HIS A 223 -2.02 -12.48 -22.53
CA HIS A 223 -2.72 -11.36 -21.87
C HIS A 223 -4.08 -11.05 -22.53
N GLN A 224 -4.85 -12.10 -22.89
CA GLN A 224 -6.26 -11.92 -23.29
C GLN A 224 -7.19 -11.59 -22.11
N GLY A 225 -6.70 -11.63 -20.86
CA GLY A 225 -7.34 -10.96 -19.74
C GLY A 225 -7.11 -9.45 -19.87
N GLY A 226 -8.11 -8.74 -20.38
CA GLY A 226 -8.01 -7.34 -20.81
C GLY A 226 -7.27 -6.44 -19.82
N LEU A 227 -6.07 -6.01 -20.20
CA LEU A 227 -5.38 -4.85 -19.62
C LEU A 227 -6.08 -3.58 -20.10
N VAL A 228 -7.30 -3.36 -19.63
CA VAL A 228 -7.88 -2.03 -19.69
C VAL A 228 -7.24 -1.24 -18.56
N PHE A 229 -6.03 -0.71 -18.80
CA PHE A 229 -5.58 0.51 -18.13
C PHE A 229 -6.57 1.60 -18.55
N ASP A 230 -7.72 1.60 -17.90
CA ASP A 230 -8.75 2.60 -18.10
C ASP A 230 -8.27 3.84 -17.34
N PHE A 231 -7.55 4.70 -18.07
CA PHE A 231 -7.09 6.00 -17.59
C PHE A 231 -8.24 7.00 -17.39
N ALA A 232 -9.48 6.53 -17.46
CA ALA A 232 -10.62 7.19 -16.85
C ALA A 232 -10.24 7.92 -15.55
N PRO A 233 -10.43 9.25 -15.49
CA PRO A 233 -10.16 10.03 -14.29
C PRO A 233 -10.88 9.47 -13.05
N TRP A 234 -12.05 8.85 -13.21
CA TRP A 234 -12.78 8.21 -12.11
C TRP A 234 -12.09 6.94 -11.61
N ARG A 235 -11.49 6.10 -12.47
CA ARG A 235 -10.72 4.93 -12.02
C ARG A 235 -9.38 5.29 -11.42
N LEU A 236 -8.79 6.40 -11.84
CA LEU A 236 -7.63 6.99 -11.15
C LEU A 236 -8.04 7.46 -9.74
N ALA A 237 -9.19 8.12 -9.62
CA ALA A 237 -9.76 8.49 -8.31
C ALA A 237 -10.11 7.25 -7.47
N ASP A 238 -10.67 6.20 -8.08
CA ASP A 238 -10.92 4.92 -7.42
C ASP A 238 -9.59 4.29 -6.97
N SER A 239 -8.51 4.39 -7.75
CA SER A 239 -7.17 3.90 -7.36
C SER A 239 -6.59 4.64 -6.15
N LEU A 240 -6.91 5.92 -6.00
CA LEU A 240 -6.55 6.73 -4.82
C LEU A 240 -7.49 6.47 -3.63
N ALA A 241 -8.75 6.12 -3.89
CA ALA A 241 -9.75 5.77 -2.88
C ALA A 241 -9.69 4.29 -2.47
N LEU A 242 -9.10 3.43 -3.29
CA LEU A 242 -8.97 1.98 -3.09
C LEU A 242 -8.36 1.68 -1.73
N PRO A 243 -7.26 2.31 -1.27
CA PRO A 243 -6.74 2.08 0.09
C PRO A 243 -7.73 2.34 1.23
N PHE A 244 -8.84 3.05 0.97
CA PHE A 244 -9.91 3.40 1.90
C PHE A 244 -11.23 2.69 1.59
N MET A 245 -11.30 1.94 0.49
CA MET A 245 -12.42 1.06 0.21
C MET A 245 -12.35 -0.13 1.16
N ILE A 246 -13.43 -0.33 1.90
CA ILE A 246 -13.57 -1.43 2.85
C ILE A 246 -14.50 -2.43 2.18
N THR A 247 -13.96 -3.53 1.66
CA THR A 247 -14.77 -4.73 1.45
C THR A 247 -15.04 -5.35 2.80
N VAL A 248 -16.18 -6.01 2.93
CA VAL A 248 -16.64 -6.55 4.19
C VAL A 248 -15.71 -7.67 4.63
N GLY A 249 -14.77 -7.32 5.51
CA GLY A 249 -14.03 -8.30 6.30
C GLY A 249 -15.00 -9.14 7.12
N PRO A 250 -14.54 -10.23 7.74
CA PRO A 250 -15.37 -11.07 8.58
C PRO A 250 -16.19 -10.24 9.56
N ARG A 251 -17.46 -10.60 9.83
CA ARG A 251 -18.37 -9.84 10.72
C ARG A 251 -17.76 -9.55 12.10
N TRP A 252 -16.85 -10.41 12.58
CA TRP A 252 -16.11 -10.20 13.81
C TRP A 252 -15.13 -9.02 13.75
N TRP A 253 -14.55 -8.70 12.59
CA TRP A 253 -13.69 -7.53 12.40
C TRP A 253 -14.46 -6.22 12.59
N ALA A 254 -15.67 -6.16 12.02
CA ALA A 254 -16.58 -5.03 12.20
C ALA A 254 -17.03 -4.87 13.67
N ALA A 255 -17.06 -5.96 14.45
CA ALA A 255 -17.39 -5.91 15.87
C ALA A 255 -16.25 -5.40 16.77
N ILE A 256 -14.99 -5.59 16.36
CA ILE A 256 -13.80 -5.18 17.15
C ILE A 256 -13.36 -3.75 16.81
N MET A 257 -13.66 -3.26 15.61
CA MET A 257 -13.32 -1.91 15.17
C MET A 257 -13.76 -0.77 16.13
N PRO A 258 -14.98 -0.76 16.69
CA PRO A 258 -15.37 0.26 17.67
C PRO A 258 -14.49 0.27 18.91
N ALA A 259 -14.11 -0.92 19.40
CA ALA A 259 -13.24 -1.05 20.57
C ALA A 259 -11.83 -0.53 20.27
N ILE A 260 -11.33 -0.75 19.06
CA ILE A 260 -10.05 -0.22 18.59
C ILE A 260 -10.10 1.31 18.46
N VAL A 261 -11.17 1.86 17.87
CA VAL A 261 -11.40 3.30 17.73
C VAL A 261 -11.55 3.99 19.09
N LEU A 262 -12.32 3.38 20.00
CA LEU A 262 -12.47 3.87 21.37
C LEU A 262 -11.14 3.80 22.12
N GLY A 263 -10.39 2.69 21.99
CA GLY A 263 -9.05 2.56 22.53
C GLY A 263 -8.08 3.61 21.98
N LEU A 264 -8.18 3.93 20.69
CA LEU A 264 -7.42 5.00 20.04
C LEU A 264 -7.74 6.38 20.58
N GLY A 265 -9.03 6.68 20.80
CA GLY A 265 -9.47 7.91 21.43
C GLY A 265 -8.93 8.05 22.86
N LEU A 266 -8.90 6.95 23.63
CA LEU A 266 -8.36 6.90 24.99
C LEU A 266 -6.82 6.99 25.06
N LEU A 267 -6.14 6.61 23.97
CA LEU A 267 -4.67 6.68 23.85
C LEU A 267 -4.19 8.01 23.25
N SER A 268 -5.05 8.73 22.54
CA SER A 268 -4.83 10.14 22.19
C SER A 268 -4.84 10.97 23.48
N ASP A 269 -3.93 11.93 23.59
CA ASP A 269 -3.52 12.59 24.83
C ASP A 269 -4.67 12.83 25.84
N ARG A 270 -4.48 12.39 27.10
CA ARG A 270 -5.51 12.21 28.15
C ARG A 270 -6.33 13.48 28.50
N ARG A 271 -6.02 14.63 27.92
CA ARG A 271 -6.61 15.93 28.25
C ARG A 271 -7.64 16.43 27.24
N ARG A 272 -7.72 15.90 26.02
CA ARG A 272 -8.76 16.26 25.05
C ARG A 272 -9.09 15.08 24.17
N TRP A 273 -10.31 14.57 24.31
CA TRP A 273 -10.88 13.65 23.34
C TRP A 273 -10.86 14.34 21.97
N ASP A 274 -10.08 13.81 21.05
CA ASP A 274 -10.14 14.28 19.67
C ASP A 274 -11.42 13.72 19.04
N LEU A 275 -12.49 14.51 19.11
CA LEU A 275 -13.79 14.19 18.51
C LEU A 275 -13.67 13.92 17.00
N ARG A 276 -12.62 14.44 16.33
CA ARG A 276 -12.33 14.10 14.92
C ARG A 276 -11.87 12.65 14.78
N LEU A 277 -11.11 12.13 15.74
CA LEU A 277 -10.59 10.76 15.79
C LEU A 277 -11.70 9.75 16.11
N LEU A 278 -12.57 10.10 17.06
CA LEU A 278 -13.81 9.36 17.34
C LEU A 278 -14.74 9.36 16.13
N GLY A 279 -14.97 10.52 15.51
CA GLY A 279 -15.80 10.66 14.31
C GLY A 279 -15.24 9.89 13.13
N ALA A 280 -13.93 9.96 12.88
CA ALA A 280 -13.27 9.22 11.81
C ALA A 280 -13.33 7.71 12.04
N GLY A 281 -13.14 7.25 13.28
CA GLY A 281 -13.24 5.84 13.60
C GLY A 281 -14.67 5.30 13.60
N VAL A 282 -15.66 6.08 14.04
CA VAL A 282 -17.09 5.74 13.90
C VAL A 282 -17.49 5.75 12.42
N GLY A 283 -17.02 6.72 11.63
CA GLY A 283 -17.23 6.75 10.18
C GLY A 283 -16.62 5.53 9.49
N PHE A 284 -15.38 5.17 9.84
CA PHE A 284 -14.71 3.96 9.37
C PHE A 284 -15.49 2.70 9.77
N TRP A 285 -15.98 2.63 11.01
CA TRP A 285 -16.80 1.53 11.49
C TRP A 285 -18.14 1.42 10.75
N LEU A 286 -18.85 2.53 10.55
CA LEU A 286 -20.10 2.57 9.81
C LEU A 286 -19.87 2.16 8.34
N LEU A 287 -18.76 2.56 7.73
CA LEU A 287 -18.39 2.14 6.39
C LEU A 287 -18.04 0.64 6.33
N ALA A 288 -17.37 0.10 7.35
CA ALA A 288 -17.08 -1.33 7.45
C ALA A 288 -18.34 -2.18 7.72
N TRP A 289 -19.31 -1.63 8.47
CA TRP A 289 -20.56 -2.30 8.84
C TRP A 289 -21.63 -2.19 7.75
N ALA A 290 -21.75 -1.02 7.10
CA ALA A 290 -22.71 -0.74 6.03
C ALA A 290 -22.14 -0.97 4.62
N GLY A 291 -20.83 -1.24 4.51
CA GLY A 291 -20.21 -1.74 3.28
C GLY A 291 -20.93 -3.01 2.83
N PRO A 292 -21.02 -3.28 1.51
CA PRO A 292 -21.88 -4.33 0.98
C PRO A 292 -21.42 -5.70 1.51
N ALA A 293 -22.17 -6.24 2.47
CA ALA A 293 -22.00 -7.61 2.94
C ALA A 293 -22.31 -8.52 1.75
N GLY A 294 -21.28 -8.92 1.01
CA GLY A 294 -21.35 -9.87 -0.09
C GLY A 294 -22.49 -9.58 -1.08
N LEU A 295 -22.28 -8.65 -2.01
CA LEU A 295 -22.97 -8.78 -3.29
C LEU A 295 -22.07 -9.60 -4.21
N GLU A 296 -22.03 -10.90 -3.95
CA GLU A 296 -21.86 -11.86 -5.04
C GLU A 296 -23.06 -11.65 -5.98
N THR A 297 -22.90 -10.79 -6.98
CA THR A 297 -23.80 -10.88 -8.12
C THR A 297 -23.34 -12.08 -8.96
N PRO A 298 -24.26 -12.84 -9.57
CA PRO A 298 -23.90 -13.98 -10.44
C PRO A 298 -23.05 -13.59 -11.66
N PHE A 299 -22.70 -12.31 -11.84
CA PHE A 299 -22.00 -11.76 -13.00
C PHE A 299 -20.69 -11.02 -12.68
N GLY A 300 -20.14 -11.18 -11.46
CA GLY A 300 -18.85 -10.61 -11.07
C GLY A 300 -18.94 -9.48 -10.05
N LEU A 301 -17.78 -9.06 -9.54
CA LEU A 301 -17.63 -7.98 -8.57
C LEU A 301 -18.25 -6.70 -9.13
N GLU A 302 -19.37 -6.26 -8.56
CA GLU A 302 -19.97 -4.95 -8.86
C GLU A 302 -18.92 -3.86 -8.59
N ASP A 303 -18.89 -2.79 -9.38
CA ASP A 303 -17.93 -1.69 -9.28
C ASP A 303 -18.13 -0.89 -7.97
N ILE A 304 -17.59 -1.44 -6.87
CA ILE A 304 -17.70 -0.91 -5.49
C ILE A 304 -17.09 0.51 -5.41
N GLY A 305 -16.17 0.84 -6.32
CA GLY A 305 -15.49 2.15 -6.46
C GLY A 305 -16.46 3.33 -6.44
N ARG A 306 -17.51 3.24 -7.25
CA ARG A 306 -18.45 4.34 -7.48
C ARG A 306 -19.23 4.78 -6.25
N ARG A 307 -19.50 3.88 -5.29
CA ARG A 307 -20.35 4.20 -4.12
C ARG A 307 -19.54 4.73 -2.93
N PHE A 308 -18.27 4.36 -2.82
CA PHE A 308 -17.46 4.60 -1.62
C PHE A 308 -16.29 5.57 -1.81
N SER A 309 -15.90 5.85 -3.07
CA SER A 309 -14.93 6.89 -3.46
C SER A 309 -15.16 8.26 -2.79
N PRO A 310 -16.41 8.79 -2.70
CA PRO A 310 -16.65 10.10 -2.07
C PRO A 310 -16.31 10.12 -0.57
N TRP A 311 -16.47 9.00 0.13
CA TRP A 311 -16.26 8.91 1.58
C TRP A 311 -14.79 8.80 1.97
N GLY A 312 -13.99 8.08 1.18
CA GLY A 312 -12.52 8.04 1.37
C GLY A 312 -11.88 9.42 1.22
N VAL A 313 -12.35 10.21 0.24
CA VAL A 313 -11.91 11.60 0.05
C VAL A 313 -12.34 12.50 1.21
N LEU A 314 -13.57 12.33 1.72
CA LEU A 314 -14.07 13.09 2.87
C LEU A 314 -13.32 12.77 4.18
N LEU A 315 -12.97 11.51 4.42
CA LEU A 315 -12.18 11.11 5.59
C LEU A 315 -10.74 11.64 5.53
N LEU A 316 -10.12 11.63 4.34
CA LEU A 316 -8.82 12.26 4.11
C LEU A 316 -8.89 13.79 4.30
N ALA A 317 -9.93 14.45 3.79
CA ALA A 317 -10.12 15.89 3.96
C ALA A 317 -10.36 16.27 5.43
N ALA A 318 -11.12 15.46 6.18
CA ALA A 318 -11.38 15.68 7.61
C ALA A 318 -10.14 15.45 8.49
N GLY A 319 -9.22 14.56 8.09
CA GLY A 319 -7.96 14.30 8.79
C GLY A 319 -6.82 15.30 8.46
N LEU A 320 -6.93 16.04 7.36
CA LEU A 320 -5.90 16.98 6.85
C LEU A 320 -6.25 18.46 7.03
N GLY A 321 -7.41 18.79 7.60
CA GLY A 321 -7.76 20.16 7.98
C GLY A 321 -6.90 20.65 9.16
N PRO A 322 -6.62 21.97 9.24
CA PRO A 322 -5.81 22.56 10.31
C PRO A 322 -6.33 22.28 11.73
#